data_AF-A0A7G9ACP6-F1
#
_entry.id   AF-A0A7G9ACP6-F1
#
_cell.length_a   1.000
_cell.length_b   1.000
_cell.length_c   1.000
_cell.angle_alpha   90.00
_cell.angle_beta   90.00
_cell.angle_gamma   90.00
#
_symmetry.space_group_name_H-M   'P 1'
#
loop_
_entity.id
_entity.type
_entity.pdbx_description
1 polymer ?
#
loop_
_entity_poly.entity_id
_entity_poly.type
_entity_poly.pdbx_seq_one_letter_code
_entity_poly.pdbx_strand_id
1 'polypeptide(L)'
;VSGSLLYGNNIITATVVPTSAAIGLHFYPIWEAASLDEWLYNGGPYELIVFHFLIAIFAYMGRQWELSYRLGMRPWIPVAFSAPVAAATSVLLIYPIGQGSFSDGLMLGISGTFNFMIVFTAEHNILMHPFHMLGVIGVFGGALFSAMHGSLVTSSLI
;
A
#
# COMPACT_ATOMS: atom_id res chain seq x y z
N VAL A 1 -5.41 19.14 -6.80
CA VAL A 1 -5.96 18.78 -5.47
C VAL A 1 -4.96 19.21 -4.41
N SER A 2 -5.37 19.88 -3.32
CA SER A 2 -4.47 20.19 -2.21
C SER A 2 -4.38 18.99 -1.26
N GLY A 3 -3.18 18.45 -1.06
CA GLY A 3 -2.96 17.26 -0.21
C GLY A 3 -2.24 17.50 1.11
N SER A 4 -1.62 18.67 1.31
CA SER A 4 -0.73 18.89 2.46
C SER A 4 -1.39 19.69 3.58
N LEU A 5 -0.84 19.53 4.80
CA LEU A 5 -1.33 20.22 6.00
C LEU A 5 -1.22 21.74 5.89
N LEU A 6 -0.09 22.23 5.35
CA LEU A 6 0.16 23.68 5.17
C LEU A 6 -0.82 24.33 4.19
N TYR A 7 -1.48 23.54 3.36
CA TYR A 7 -2.48 23.99 2.38
C TYR A 7 -3.91 23.58 2.79
N GLY A 8 -4.19 23.58 4.11
CA GLY A 8 -5.54 23.53 4.66
C GLY A 8 -6.10 22.13 4.96
N ASN A 9 -5.27 21.09 4.95
CA ASN A 9 -5.69 19.75 5.33
C ASN A 9 -5.43 19.45 6.81
N ASN A 10 -6.23 18.55 7.38
CA ASN A 10 -5.93 17.92 8.67
C ASN A 10 -5.36 16.50 8.44
N ILE A 11 -5.06 15.76 9.50
CA ILE A 11 -4.48 14.40 9.40
C ILE A 11 -5.38 13.42 8.63
N ILE A 12 -6.70 13.59 8.67
CA ILE A 12 -7.65 12.71 7.97
C ILE A 12 -7.69 13.03 6.48
N THR A 13 -7.62 14.31 6.11
CA THR A 13 -7.76 14.75 4.72
C THR A 13 -6.43 14.89 3.99
N ALA A 14 -5.31 14.98 4.71
CA ALA A 14 -3.98 15.06 4.11
C ALA A 14 -3.64 13.78 3.34
N THR A 15 -2.99 13.95 2.19
CA THR A 15 -2.57 12.87 1.31
C THR A 15 -1.44 13.33 0.38
N VAL A 16 -0.54 12.41 0.02
CA VAL A 16 0.29 12.63 -1.18
C VAL A 16 -0.55 12.25 -2.39
N VAL A 17 -0.88 13.25 -3.19
CA VAL A 17 -1.74 13.12 -4.38
C VAL A 17 -0.98 12.33 -5.45
N PRO A 18 -1.62 11.35 -6.12
CA PRO A 18 -1.02 10.60 -7.22
C PRO A 18 -0.50 11.47 -8.36
N THR A 19 0.44 10.91 -9.11
CA THR A 19 1.02 11.53 -10.30
C THR A 19 -0.05 11.79 -11.36
N SER A 20 0.09 12.89 -12.09
CA SER A 20 -0.89 13.33 -13.09
C SER A 20 -1.17 12.25 -14.15
N ALA A 21 -2.43 12.11 -14.56
CA ALA A 21 -2.81 11.23 -15.67
C ALA A 21 -2.17 11.63 -17.02
N ALA A 22 -1.69 12.88 -17.14
CA ALA A 22 -0.93 13.31 -18.30
C ALA A 22 0.45 12.62 -18.40
N ILE A 23 1.01 12.18 -17.27
CA ILE A 23 2.24 11.36 -17.22
C ILE A 23 1.89 9.89 -17.46
N GLY A 24 0.73 9.41 -17.03
CA GLY A 24 0.31 8.02 -17.23
C GLY A 24 1.25 7.05 -16.52
N LEU A 25 1.96 6.22 -17.29
CA LEU A 25 2.98 5.27 -16.79
C LEU A 25 4.42 5.70 -17.08
N HIS A 26 4.64 6.90 -17.60
CA HIS A 26 5.98 7.41 -17.84
C HIS A 26 6.72 7.59 -16.51
N PHE A 27 7.98 7.17 -16.45
CA PHE A 27 8.81 7.38 -15.28
C PHE A 27 9.15 8.87 -15.16
N TYR A 28 8.72 9.52 -14.06
CA TYR A 28 8.86 10.97 -13.87
C TYR A 28 9.75 11.33 -12.66
N PRO A 29 11.07 11.07 -12.75
CA PRO A 29 12.02 11.45 -11.72
C PRO A 29 12.23 12.97 -11.68
N ILE A 30 12.85 13.48 -10.61
CA ILE A 30 13.08 14.92 -10.42
C ILE A 30 13.79 15.56 -11.61
N TRP A 31 14.75 14.85 -12.23
CA TRP A 31 15.54 15.36 -13.36
C TRP A 31 14.81 15.34 -14.72
N GLU A 32 13.60 14.79 -14.79
CA GLU A 32 12.76 14.87 -16.00
C GLU A 32 11.96 16.18 -16.04
N ALA A 33 11.76 16.82 -14.90
CA ALA A 33 11.09 18.11 -14.80
C ALA A 33 12.04 19.28 -15.10
N ALA A 34 11.54 20.36 -15.69
CA ALA A 34 12.30 21.58 -15.92
C ALA A 34 12.60 22.34 -14.61
N SER A 35 11.77 22.13 -13.58
CA SER A 35 11.96 22.71 -12.24
C SER A 35 11.32 21.86 -11.15
N LEU A 36 11.67 22.14 -9.89
CA LEU A 36 11.03 21.50 -8.75
C LEU A 36 9.55 21.89 -8.64
N ASP A 37 9.18 23.10 -9.03
CA ASP A 37 7.79 23.56 -9.00
C ASP A 37 6.92 22.77 -9.99
N GLU A 38 7.43 22.50 -11.19
CA GLU A 38 6.77 21.63 -12.17
C GLU A 38 6.66 20.20 -11.63
N TRP A 39 7.73 19.67 -11.03
CA TRP A 39 7.72 18.33 -10.46
C TRP A 39 6.67 18.18 -9.35
N LEU A 40 6.56 19.19 -8.47
CA LEU A 40 5.53 19.24 -7.43
C LEU A 40 4.11 19.39 -8.01
N TYR A 41 3.94 20.21 -9.04
CA TYR A 41 2.66 20.40 -9.71
C TYR A 41 2.13 19.10 -10.33
N ASN A 42 3.02 18.31 -10.93
CA ASN A 42 2.68 17.07 -11.62
C ASN A 42 2.57 15.84 -10.70
N GLY A 43 2.75 16.00 -9.38
CA GLY A 43 2.66 14.89 -8.43
C GLY A 43 3.87 13.95 -8.45
N GLY A 44 5.04 14.46 -8.83
CA GLY A 44 6.29 13.70 -8.80
C GLY A 44 6.67 13.06 -7.45
N PRO A 45 6.35 13.66 -6.27
CA PRO A 45 6.59 13.00 -4.99
C PRO A 45 5.93 11.63 -4.84
N TYR A 46 4.79 11.41 -5.49
CA TYR A 46 4.06 10.14 -5.39
C TYR A 46 4.87 8.97 -5.96
N GLU A 47 5.30 9.06 -7.22
CA GLU A 47 6.13 8.05 -7.86
C GLU A 47 7.42 7.81 -7.09
N LEU A 48 8.09 8.88 -6.64
CA LEU A 48 9.32 8.76 -5.85
C LEU A 48 9.06 7.94 -4.59
N ILE A 49 8.02 8.27 -3.80
CA ILE A 49 7.71 7.56 -2.56
C ILE A 49 7.33 6.11 -2.86
N VAL A 50 6.45 5.87 -3.83
CA VAL A 50 5.96 4.52 -4.17
C VAL A 50 7.11 3.62 -4.60
N PHE A 51 7.96 4.05 -5.53
CA PHE A 51 9.05 3.19 -6.01
C PHE A 51 10.10 2.89 -4.93
N HIS A 52 10.49 3.89 -4.13
CA HIS A 52 11.43 3.65 -3.03
C HIS A 52 10.81 2.78 -1.94
N PHE A 53 9.53 2.96 -1.62
CA PHE A 53 8.81 2.14 -0.66
C PHE A 53 8.73 0.68 -1.12
N LEU A 54 8.38 0.42 -2.39
CA LEU A 54 8.30 -0.94 -2.93
C LEU A 54 9.66 -1.65 -2.87
N ILE A 55 10.74 -0.98 -3.28
CA ILE A 55 12.10 -1.53 -3.14
C ILE A 55 12.42 -1.83 -1.67
N ALA A 56 12.07 -0.91 -0.76
CA ALA A 56 12.33 -1.08 0.66
C ALA A 56 11.59 -2.28 1.25
N ILE A 57 10.31 -2.51 0.94
CA ILE A 57 9.57 -3.65 1.47
C ILE A 57 10.02 -4.99 0.86
N PHE A 58 10.47 -5.00 -0.40
CA PHE A 58 11.07 -6.19 -1.01
C PHE A 58 12.39 -6.55 -0.32
N ALA A 59 13.26 -5.56 -0.11
CA ALA A 59 14.50 -5.75 0.63
C ALA A 59 14.25 -6.13 2.09
N TYR A 60 13.22 -5.57 2.73
CA TYR A 60 12.87 -5.90 4.10
C TYR A 60 12.38 -7.35 4.26
N MET A 61 11.62 -7.85 3.29
CA MET A 61 11.27 -9.27 3.22
C MET A 61 12.53 -10.15 3.12
N GLY A 62 13.48 -9.78 2.26
CA GLY A 62 14.79 -10.44 2.18
C GLY A 62 15.59 -10.38 3.48
N ARG A 63 15.54 -9.26 4.20
CA ARG A 63 16.18 -9.08 5.51
C ARG A 63 15.61 -10.03 6.56
N GLN A 64 14.30 -10.27 6.57
CA GLN A 64 13.69 -11.24 7.49
C GLN A 64 14.22 -12.66 7.25
N TRP A 65 14.37 -13.05 5.98
CA TRP A 65 15.00 -14.31 5.61
C TRP A 65 16.46 -14.35 6.08
N GLU A 66 17.25 -13.33 5.74
CA GLU A 66 18.68 -13.30 6.09
C GLU A 66 18.88 -13.43 7.60
N LEU A 67 18.16 -12.65 8.40
CA LEU A 67 18.27 -12.73 9.85
C LEU A 67 17.88 -14.11 10.39
N SER A 68 16.81 -14.72 9.84
CA SER A 68 16.42 -16.08 10.23
C SER A 68 17.54 -17.09 9.97
N TYR A 69 18.23 -16.96 8.83
CA TYR A 69 19.36 -17.80 8.48
C TYR A 69 20.56 -17.59 9.41
N ARG A 70 20.94 -16.32 9.69
CA ARG A 70 22.07 -15.98 10.57
C ARG A 70 21.87 -16.52 12.00
N LEU A 71 20.62 -16.59 12.47
CA LEU A 71 20.27 -17.09 13.79
C LEU A 71 19.96 -18.60 13.83
N GLY A 72 20.04 -19.31 12.69
CA GLY A 72 19.66 -20.72 12.62
C GLY A 72 18.16 -20.98 12.88
N MET A 73 17.32 -19.96 12.67
CA MET A 73 15.87 -20.06 12.81
C MET A 73 15.24 -20.68 11.57
N ARG A 74 13.99 -21.15 11.71
CA ARG A 74 13.21 -21.63 10.56
C ARG A 74 12.78 -20.44 9.67
N PRO A 75 12.88 -20.52 8.31
CA PRO A 75 12.87 -19.34 7.45
C PRO A 75 11.49 -18.91 6.89
N TRP A 76 10.38 -19.03 7.64
CA TRP A 76 9.04 -18.73 7.10
C TRP A 76 8.39 -17.41 7.55
N ILE A 77 9.03 -16.63 8.43
CA ILE A 77 8.62 -15.25 8.71
C ILE A 77 8.49 -14.41 7.41
N PRO A 78 9.48 -14.40 6.49
CA PRO A 78 9.36 -13.69 5.22
C PRO A 78 8.21 -14.20 4.34
N VAL A 79 7.86 -15.49 4.42
CA VAL A 79 6.73 -16.07 3.67
C VAL A 79 5.39 -15.55 4.20
N ALA A 80 5.25 -15.36 5.51
CA ALA A 80 4.06 -14.70 6.05
C ALA A 80 4.02 -13.21 5.64
N PHE A 81 5.18 -12.53 5.66
CA PHE A 81 5.29 -11.13 5.28
C PHE A 81 5.07 -10.88 3.77
N SER A 82 5.16 -11.91 2.92
CA SER A 82 4.88 -11.74 1.49
C SER A 82 3.42 -11.37 1.21
N ALA A 83 2.47 -11.71 2.10
CA ALA A 83 1.06 -11.36 1.94
C ALA A 83 0.82 -9.83 1.92
N PRO A 84 1.23 -9.05 2.94
CA PRO A 84 1.12 -7.59 2.87
C PRO A 84 2.01 -6.95 1.79
N VAL A 85 3.16 -7.54 1.46
CA VAL A 85 3.99 -7.07 0.34
C VAL A 85 3.25 -7.19 -0.98
N ALA A 86 2.58 -8.32 -1.23
CA ALA A 86 1.77 -8.53 -2.42
C ALA A 86 0.58 -7.56 -2.49
N ALA A 87 -0.10 -7.32 -1.36
CA ALA A 87 -1.21 -6.37 -1.29
C ALA A 87 -0.76 -4.92 -1.55
N ALA A 88 0.38 -4.49 -1.00
CA ALA A 88 0.94 -3.16 -1.29
C ALA A 88 1.33 -3.04 -2.77
N THR A 89 1.97 -4.07 -3.33
CA THR A 89 2.36 -4.11 -4.74
C THR A 89 1.15 -4.07 -5.67
N SER A 90 0.05 -4.72 -5.31
CA SER A 90 -1.15 -4.74 -6.15
C SER A 90 -1.79 -3.36 -6.30
N VAL A 91 -1.94 -2.61 -5.20
CA VAL A 91 -2.63 -1.30 -5.22
C VAL A 91 -1.73 -0.12 -5.60
N LEU A 92 -0.41 -0.25 -5.45
CA LEU A 92 0.55 0.82 -5.77
C LEU A 92 1.26 0.65 -7.11
N LEU A 93 1.24 -0.54 -7.72
CA LEU A 93 1.94 -0.81 -8.97
C LEU A 93 1.09 -1.55 -9.99
N ILE A 94 0.55 -2.72 -9.63
CA ILE A 94 -0.16 -3.57 -10.60
C ILE A 94 -1.46 -2.92 -11.09
N TYR A 95 -2.25 -2.36 -10.18
CA TYR A 95 -3.50 -1.68 -10.54
C TYR A 95 -3.25 -0.45 -11.43
N PRO A 96 -2.34 0.48 -11.09
CA PRO A 96 -1.90 1.54 -12.01
C PRO A 96 -1.49 1.05 -13.40
N ILE A 97 -0.66 -0.01 -13.48
CA ILE A 97 -0.25 -0.59 -14.76
C ILE A 97 -1.46 -1.09 -15.55
N GLY A 98 -2.39 -1.77 -14.88
CA GLY A 98 -3.62 -2.27 -15.49
C GLY A 98 -4.55 -1.16 -16.00
N GLN A 99 -4.63 -0.03 -15.30
CA GLN A 99 -5.41 1.15 -15.71
C GLN A 99 -4.67 2.04 -16.72
N GLY A 100 -3.34 1.89 -16.85
CA GLY A 100 -2.52 2.70 -17.75
C GLY A 100 -2.08 4.04 -17.15
N SER A 101 -2.21 4.24 -15.84
CA SER A 101 -1.81 5.48 -15.17
C SER A 101 -1.54 5.33 -13.68
N PHE A 102 -0.49 5.99 -13.18
CA PHE A 102 -0.26 6.16 -11.74
C PHE A 102 -1.27 7.09 -11.06
N SER A 103 -2.07 7.84 -11.83
CA SER A 103 -3.18 8.64 -11.27
C SER A 103 -4.25 7.79 -10.59
N ASP A 104 -4.40 6.55 -11.01
CA ASP A 104 -5.42 5.61 -10.50
C ASP A 104 -4.88 4.74 -9.36
N GLY A 105 -3.62 4.95 -8.97
CA GLY A 105 -3.03 4.31 -7.81
C GLY A 105 -3.65 4.77 -6.50
N LEU A 106 -3.50 3.96 -5.46
CA LEU A 106 -3.92 4.32 -4.11
C LEU A 106 -3.25 5.62 -3.66
N MET A 107 -4.04 6.64 -3.31
CA MET A 107 -3.53 7.89 -2.75
C MET A 107 -2.92 7.66 -1.35
N LEU A 108 -1.82 8.33 -1.01
CA LEU A 108 -1.11 8.10 0.26
C LEU A 108 -1.69 8.97 1.38
N GLY A 109 -2.90 8.65 1.84
CA GLY A 109 -3.58 9.34 2.94
C GLY A 109 -4.91 8.68 3.31
N ILE A 110 -5.47 9.00 4.49
CA ILE A 110 -6.65 8.30 5.02
C ILE A 110 -7.87 8.51 4.11
N SER A 111 -8.24 9.76 3.84
CA SER A 111 -9.37 10.06 2.94
C SER A 111 -9.10 9.60 1.51
N GLY A 112 -7.84 9.64 1.08
CA GLY A 112 -7.41 9.14 -0.23
C GLY A 112 -7.63 7.63 -0.40
N THR A 113 -7.39 6.85 0.65
CA THR A 113 -7.71 5.41 0.68
C THR A 113 -9.20 5.16 0.51
N PHE A 114 -10.06 5.93 1.20
CA PHE A 114 -11.50 5.79 1.03
C PHE A 114 -11.96 6.14 -0.39
N ASN A 115 -11.39 7.20 -0.98
CA ASN A 115 -11.67 7.57 -2.36
C ASN A 115 -11.34 6.41 -3.32
N PHE A 116 -10.14 5.83 -3.21
CA PHE A 116 -9.73 4.67 -3.99
C PHE A 116 -10.71 3.50 -3.85
N MET A 117 -11.11 3.14 -2.63
CA MET A 117 -12.02 2.02 -2.39
C MET A 117 -13.41 2.24 -3.00
N ILE A 118 -13.93 3.47 -2.94
CA ILE A 118 -15.25 3.81 -3.51
C ILE A 118 -15.21 3.73 -5.03
N VAL A 119 -14.19 4.31 -5.66
CA VAL A 119 -14.00 4.26 -7.12
C VAL A 119 -13.80 2.80 -7.57
N PHE A 120 -12.94 2.05 -6.88
CA PHE A 120 -12.70 0.64 -7.18
C PHE A 120 -13.98 -0.20 -7.07
N THR A 121 -14.85 0.11 -6.10
CA THR A 121 -16.16 -0.53 -5.99
C THR A 121 -17.07 -0.18 -7.17
N ALA A 122 -17.10 1.09 -7.57
CA ALA A 122 -17.92 1.54 -8.69
C ALA A 122 -17.49 0.93 -10.03
N GLU A 123 -16.18 0.78 -10.26
CA GLU A 123 -15.63 0.26 -11.51
C GLU A 123 -15.60 -1.27 -11.57
N HIS A 124 -15.34 -1.95 -10.44
CA HIS A 124 -15.05 -3.40 -10.43
C HIS A 124 -16.05 -4.24 -9.64
N ASN A 125 -17.02 -3.62 -8.96
CA ASN A 125 -17.97 -4.31 -8.08
C ASN A 125 -17.25 -5.28 -7.11
N ILE A 126 -16.15 -4.83 -6.51
CA ILE A 126 -15.22 -5.67 -5.74
C ILE A 126 -15.88 -6.48 -4.63
N LEU A 127 -16.97 -5.97 -4.05
CA LEU A 127 -17.73 -6.67 -3.01
C LEU A 127 -18.28 -8.02 -3.49
N MET A 128 -18.53 -8.17 -4.80
CA MET A 128 -19.00 -9.41 -5.41
C MET A 128 -17.87 -10.30 -5.92
N HIS A 129 -16.61 -9.89 -5.78
CA HIS A 129 -15.46 -10.67 -6.25
C HIS A 129 -15.04 -11.73 -5.21
N PRO A 130 -14.93 -13.02 -5.58
CA PRO A 130 -14.66 -14.09 -4.61
C PRO A 130 -13.30 -13.95 -3.92
N PHE A 131 -12.26 -13.42 -4.58
CA PHE A 131 -10.97 -13.18 -3.92
C PHE A 131 -11.04 -12.08 -2.85
N HIS A 132 -11.90 -11.07 -3.03
CA HIS A 132 -12.12 -10.09 -1.98
C HIS A 132 -12.83 -10.73 -0.78
N MET A 133 -13.86 -11.56 -1.03
CA MET A 133 -14.54 -12.31 0.04
C MET A 133 -13.59 -13.24 0.80
N LEU A 134 -12.68 -13.93 0.11
CA LEU A 134 -11.62 -14.74 0.75
C LEU A 134 -10.69 -13.88 1.60
N GLY A 135 -10.32 -12.69 1.12
CA GLY A 135 -9.55 -11.71 1.90
C GLY A 135 -10.28 -11.29 3.18
N VAL A 136 -11.58 -10.99 3.09
CA VAL A 136 -12.44 -10.64 4.23
C VAL A 136 -12.50 -11.78 5.24
N ILE A 137 -12.71 -13.02 4.79
CA ILE A 137 -12.69 -14.22 5.66
C ILE A 137 -11.34 -14.35 6.35
N GLY A 138 -10.23 -14.13 5.63
CA GLY A 138 -8.88 -14.18 6.16
C GLY A 138 -8.64 -13.17 7.29
N VAL A 139 -9.01 -11.90 7.09
CA VAL A 139 -8.77 -10.85 8.10
C VAL A 139 -9.71 -10.98 9.31
N PHE A 140 -11.00 -11.31 9.09
CA PHE A 140 -11.94 -11.51 10.19
C PHE A 140 -11.63 -12.77 10.99
N GLY A 141 -11.32 -13.88 10.32
CA GLY A 141 -10.86 -15.11 10.96
C GLY A 141 -9.55 -14.89 11.72
N GLY A 142 -8.59 -14.18 11.14
CA GLY A 142 -7.34 -13.82 11.79
C GLY A 142 -7.53 -13.00 13.06
N ALA A 143 -8.39 -11.98 13.04
CA ALA A 143 -8.72 -11.18 14.22
C ALA A 143 -9.41 -12.03 15.32
N LEU A 144 -10.38 -12.86 14.93
CA LEU A 144 -11.09 -13.77 15.84
C LEU A 144 -10.11 -14.74 16.52
N PHE A 145 -9.25 -15.41 15.74
CA PHE A 145 -8.30 -16.38 16.28
C PHE A 145 -7.20 -15.72 17.12
N SER A 146 -6.78 -14.49 16.78
CA SER A 146 -5.86 -13.72 17.62
C SER A 146 -6.47 -13.44 18.99
N ALA A 147 -7.73 -13.00 19.04
CA ALA A 147 -8.45 -12.74 20.29
C ALA A 147 -8.66 -14.04 21.09
N MET A 148 -9.11 -15.11 20.42
CA MET A 148 -9.33 -16.42 21.02
C MET A 148 -8.03 -16.98 21.62
N HIS A 149 -6.93 -16.97 20.86
CA HIS A 149 -5.64 -17.47 21.33
C HIS A 149 -5.18 -16.71 22.58
N GLY A 150 -5.24 -15.36 22.54
CA GLY A 150 -4.94 -14.53 23.70
C GLY A 150 -5.78 -14.92 24.92
N SER A 151 -7.11 -15.03 24.75
CA SER A 151 -8.02 -15.38 25.84
C SER A 151 -7.73 -16.75 26.47
N LEU A 152 -7.45 -17.77 25.65
CA LEU A 152 -7.22 -19.14 26.13
C LEU A 152 -5.91 -19.24 26.91
N VAL A 153 -4.84 -18.66 26.38
CA VAL A 153 -3.54 -18.62 27.06
C VAL A 153 -3.66 -17.87 28.39
N THR A 154 -4.29 -16.68 28.38
CA THR A 154 -4.47 -15.88 29.61
C THR A 154 -5.34 -16.59 30.65
N SER A 155 -6.38 -17.32 30.24
CA SER A 155 -7.28 -18.04 31.15
C SER A 155 -6.65 -19.23 31.87
N SER A 156 -5.44 -19.63 31.49
CA SER A 156 -4.78 -20.86 31.96
C SER A 156 -3.37 -20.62 32.50
N LEU A 157 -3.05 -19.38 32.89
CA LEU A 157 -1.83 -19.08 33.63
C LEU A 157 -1.85 -19.78 35.00
N ILE A 158 -0.72 -20.40 35.38
CA ILE A 158 -0.50 -21.10 36.66
C ILE A 158 -0.30 -20.08 37.79
#